data_AF-A0A537UAY0-F1
#
_entry.id   AF-A0A537UAY0-F1
#
_cell.length_a   1.000
_cell.length_b   1.000
_cell.length_c   1.000
_cell.angle_alpha   90.00
_cell.angle_beta   90.00
_cell.angle_gamma   90.00
#
_symmetry.space_group_name_H-M   'P 1'
#
loop_
_entity.id
_entity.type
_entity.pdbx_description
1 polymer ?
#
loop_
_entity_poly.entity_id
_entity_poly.type
_entity_poly.pdbx_seq_one_letter_code
_entity_poly.pdbx_strand_id
1 'polypeptide(L)' 'MANIPDKYLDLLQRKKAFAVLSTLMPDGSPQVTPVWFDYTNGLVRVNTAKGRTKA' A
#
# COMPACT_ATOMS: atom_id res chain seq x y z
N MET A 1 12.37 12.04 4.74
CA MET A 1 11.66 10.84 4.24
C MET A 1 12.48 9.62 4.61
N ALA A 2 11.85 8.52 4.99
CA ALA A 2 12.57 7.27 5.24
C ALA A 2 13.04 6.69 3.91
N ASN A 3 14.34 6.39 3.78
CA ASN A 3 14.87 5.70 2.62
C ASN A 3 14.53 4.21 2.71
N ILE A 4 14.01 3.66 1.62
CA ILE A 4 13.76 2.22 1.49
C ILE A 4 15.11 1.54 1.23
N PRO A 5 15.54 0.56 2.03
CA PRO A 5 16.82 -0.11 1.82
C PRO A 5 16.88 -0.76 0.43
N ASP A 6 18.00 -0.58 -0.29
CA ASP A 6 18.17 -1.04 -1.68
C ASP A 6 17.87 -2.53 -1.86
N LYS A 7 18.22 -3.34 -0.87
CA LYS A 7 17.97 -4.79 -0.86
C LYS A 7 16.49 -5.19 -0.92
N TYR A 8 15.56 -4.26 -0.66
CA TYR A 8 14.12 -4.50 -0.64
C TYR A 8 13.34 -3.73 -1.71
N LEU A 9 14.03 -2.88 -2.48
CA LEU A 9 13.38 -2.05 -3.51
C LEU A 9 12.74 -2.90 -4.62
N ASP A 10 13.26 -4.11 -4.83
CA ASP A 10 12.74 -5.08 -5.78
C ASP A 10 11.30 -5.53 -5.48
N LEU A 11 10.89 -5.54 -4.21
CA LEU A 11 9.51 -5.83 -3.78
C LEU A 11 8.51 -4.80 -4.32
N LEU A 12 8.96 -3.56 -4.53
CA LEU A 12 8.13 -2.46 -4.99
C LEU A 12 8.16 -2.26 -6.51
N GLN A 13 9.27 -2.64 -7.15
CA GLN A 13 9.53 -2.30 -8.56
C GLN A 13 9.47 -3.48 -9.54
N ARG A 14 9.83 -4.70 -9.09
CA ARG A 14 10.05 -5.83 -10.01
C ARG A 14 9.15 -7.03 -9.71
N LYS A 15 9.01 -7.37 -8.43
CA LYS A 15 8.21 -8.51 -8.01
C LYS A 15 6.72 -8.18 -8.10
N LYS A 16 5.91 -9.19 -8.46
CA LYS A 16 4.44 -9.12 -8.35
C LYS A 16 4.04 -9.42 -6.91
N ALA A 17 4.29 -8.46 -6.02
CA ALA A 17 3.92 -8.55 -4.61
C ALA A 17 2.51 -7.99 -4.38
N PHE A 18 1.81 -8.55 -3.39
CA PHE A 18 0.63 -7.93 -2.82
C PHE A 18 1.03 -7.06 -1.63
N ALA A 19 0.37 -5.91 -1.48
CA ALA A 19 0.41 -5.15 -0.24
C ALA A 19 -0.76 -5.56 0.65
N VAL A 20 -0.53 -5.63 1.97
CA VAL A 20 -1.60 -5.83 2.95
C VAL A 20 -1.86 -4.48 3.62
N LEU A 21 -2.86 -3.75 3.12
CA LEU A 21 -3.14 -2.37 3.53
C LEU A 21 -4.09 -2.35 4.72
N SER A 22 -3.64 -1.75 5.83
CA SER A 22 -4.46 -1.47 7.01
C SER A 22 -4.87 0.00 7.03
N THR A 23 -6.16 0.25 7.20
CA THR A 23 -6.73 1.57 7.50
C THR A 23 -7.42 1.52 8.86
N LEU A 24 -7.59 2.65 9.53
CA LEU A 24 -8.35 2.70 10.77
C LEU A 24 -9.82 2.97 10.49
N MET A 25 -10.69 2.25 11.18
CA MET A 25 -12.12 2.54 11.27
C MET A 25 -12.36 3.71 12.24
N PRO A 26 -13.56 4.31 12.26
CA PRO A 26 -13.87 5.43 13.18
C PRO A 26 -13.69 5.11 14.66
N ASP A 27 -13.85 3.84 15.05
CA ASP A 27 -13.64 3.34 16.42
C ASP A 27 -12.17 2.99 16.72
N GLY A 28 -11.26 3.21 15.77
CA GLY A 28 -9.84 2.89 15.88
C GLY A 28 -9.50 1.44 15.56
N SER A 29 -10.47 0.57 15.25
CA SER A 29 -10.18 -0.81 14.84
C SER A 29 -9.53 -0.85 13.46
N PRO A 30 -8.60 -1.80 13.20
CA PRO A 30 -7.94 -1.90 11.91
C PRO A 30 -8.80 -2.66 10.88
N GLN A 31 -8.92 -2.11 9.67
CA GLN A 31 -9.42 -2.81 8.49
C GLN A 31 -8.28 -3.19 7.56
N VAL A 32 -7.96 -4.49 7.54
CA VAL A 32 -6.80 -5.04 6.82
C VAL A 32 -7.26 -5.80 5.58
N THR A 33 -6.65 -5.51 4.44
CA THR A 33 -7.08 -6.10 3.16
C THR A 33 -5.90 -6.21 2.19
N PRO A 34 -5.75 -7.34 1.46
CA PRO A 34 -4.78 -7.43 0.37
C PRO A 34 -5.19 -6.52 -0.79
N VAL A 35 -4.23 -5.80 -1.37
CA VAL A 35 -4.43 -4.89 -2.50
C VAL A 35 -3.28 -5.01 -3.50
N TRP A 36 -3.59 -4.73 -4.77
CA TRP A 36 -2.58 -4.40 -5.77
C TRP A 36 -2.09 -2.97 -5.56
N PHE A 37 -0.81 -2.74 -5.85
CA PHE A 37 -0.20 -1.43 -5.75
C PHE A 37 0.78 -1.18 -6.90
N ASP A 38 1.09 0.08 -7.15
CA ASP A 38 2.24 0.51 -7.96
C ASP A 38 3.15 1.44 -7.17
N TYR A 39 4.43 1.51 -7.56
CA TYR A 39 5.42 2.38 -6.94
C TYR A 39 5.99 3.34 -7.97
N THR A 40 5.70 4.64 -7.82
CA THR A 40 6.07 5.68 -8.78
C THR A 40 6.54 6.93 -8.04
N ASN A 41 7.64 7.53 -8.47
CA ASN A 41 8.20 8.78 -7.90
C ASN A 41 8.40 8.74 -6.37
N GLY A 42 8.79 7.58 -5.84
CA GLY A 42 9.00 7.41 -4.40
C GLY A 42 7.72 7.16 -3.59
N LEU A 43 6.56 6.99 -4.25
CA LEU A 43 5.26 6.84 -3.60
C LEU A 43 4.60 5.50 -3.96
N VAL A 44 3.99 4.88 -2.96
CA VAL A 44 3.08 3.74 -3.15
C VAL A 44 1.71 4.28 -3.51
N ARG A 45 1.14 3.75 -4.59
CA ARG A 45 -0.19 4.07 -5.11
C ARG A 45 -1.04 2.81 -5.08
N VAL A 46 -2.30 2.99 -4.71
CA VAL A 46 -3.27 1.90 -4.56
C VAL A 46 -4.52 2.28 -5.34
N ASN A 47 -5.06 1.34 -6.12
CA ASN A 47 -6.36 1.54 -6.77
C ASN A 47 -7.50 1.22 -5.80
N THR A 48 -8.53 2.05 -5.81
CA THR A 48 -9.72 1.90 -4.98
C THR A 48 -10.92 2.59 -5.63
N ALA A 49 -12.12 2.23 -5.21
CA ALA A 49 -13.36 2.85 -5.70
C ALA A 49 -13.84 3.90 -4.70
N LYS A 50 -14.24 5.08 -5.20
CA LYS A 50 -14.80 6.17 -4.38
C LYS A 50 -15.94 5.67 -3.49
N GLY A 51 -15.92 6.03 -2.21
CA GLY A 51 -16.91 5.61 -1.21
C GLY A 51 -16.57 4.31 -0.48
N ARG A 52 -15.49 3.60 -0.84
CA ARG A 52 -14.93 2.54 0.01
C ARG A 52 -14.07 3.12 1.13
N THR A 53 -13.91 2.37 2.21
CA THR A 53 -13.06 2.76 3.36
C THR A 53 -11.63 3.15 2.99
N LYS A 54 -11.10 2.62 1.87
CA LYS A 54 -9.71 2.84 1.43
C LYS A 54 -9.60 3.87 0.30
N ALA A 55 -10.64 4.68 0.06
CA ALA A 55 -10.69 5.69 -1.00
C ALA A 55 -10.40 7.10 -0.51
#